data_AF-A0A352MYS8-F1
#
_entry.id   AF-A0A352MYS8-F1
#
_cell.length_a   1.000
_cell.length_b   1.000
_cell.length_c   1.000
_cell.angle_alpha   90.00
_cell.angle_beta   90.00
_cell.angle_gamma   90.00
#
_symmetry.space_group_name_H-M   'P 1'
#
loop_
_entity.id
_entity.type
_entity.pdbx_description
1 polymer ?
#
loop_
_entity_poly.entity_id
_entity_poly.type
_entity_poly.pdbx_seq_one_letter_code
_entity_poly.pdbx_strand_id
1 'polypeptide(L)'
;MKLIISALISAFVLVSVHNAGAGTITFKEKDGSTTSINNAEIVSIKDGTILIEKDKKRRSFPLSSIALYSPTDSSSAGGEKSIPGEFSDIKATIMEVKSPDKGVDKDGKTSVFELEYTMSRTTPEIKKIKAPYIYLYVLLPASDDSGEREVLRFCHPDAAKPKGKGYDEAAILEKIKGFDRKIWDEGEREHNLKKELKNMGNEVIKFELKSVKSRKIIAYHLEIWGNEAIVAERDWKDFDSNVAKKWWEKY
;
A
#
# COMPACT_ATOMS: atom_id res chain seq x y z
N MET A 1 -45.57 -23.83 -24.12
CA MET A 1 -44.20 -23.48 -23.65
C MET A 1 -43.73 -22.26 -24.41
N LYS A 2 -43.70 -21.09 -23.76
CA LYS A 2 -42.95 -19.89 -24.16
C LYS A 2 -42.88 -19.00 -22.92
N LEU A 3 -41.71 -19.01 -22.27
CA LEU A 3 -41.37 -18.09 -21.19
C LEU A 3 -41.22 -16.68 -21.80
N ILE A 4 -41.98 -15.72 -21.29
CA ILE A 4 -41.68 -14.30 -21.47
C ILE A 4 -41.04 -13.85 -20.17
N ILE A 5 -39.72 -13.70 -20.19
CA ILE A 5 -38.92 -13.12 -19.12
C ILE A 5 -39.15 -11.60 -19.19
N SER A 6 -39.96 -11.07 -18.28
CA SER A 6 -40.06 -9.64 -18.04
C SER A 6 -38.82 -9.19 -17.27
N ALA A 7 -37.79 -8.73 -17.99
CA ALA A 7 -36.68 -8.01 -17.37
C ALA A 7 -37.14 -6.60 -17.00
N LEU A 8 -37.15 -6.30 -15.70
CA LEU A 8 -37.21 -4.92 -15.19
C LEU A 8 -35.98 -4.17 -15.72
N ILE A 9 -36.18 -3.31 -16.70
CA ILE A 9 -35.22 -2.26 -17.06
C ILE A 9 -35.40 -1.18 -16.00
N SER A 10 -34.59 -1.23 -14.93
CA SER A 10 -34.43 -0.07 -14.05
C SER A 10 -33.81 1.05 -14.88
N ALA A 11 -34.59 2.10 -15.12
CA ALA A 11 -34.18 3.30 -15.82
C ALA A 11 -33.01 3.96 -15.07
N PHE A 12 -31.83 3.92 -15.68
CA PHE A 12 -30.70 4.76 -15.28
C PHE A 12 -31.03 6.18 -15.75
N VAL A 13 -31.42 7.05 -14.82
CA VAL A 13 -31.57 8.48 -15.10
C VAL A 13 -30.17 9.03 -15.33
N LEU A 14 -29.82 9.27 -16.60
CA LEU A 14 -28.65 10.05 -17.00
C LEU A 14 -28.90 11.51 -16.59
N VAL A 15 -28.57 11.83 -15.34
CA VAL A 15 -28.41 13.22 -14.91
C VAL A 15 -27.18 13.77 -15.62
N SER A 16 -27.36 14.84 -16.37
CA SER A 16 -26.29 15.62 -16.98
C SER A 16 -25.29 16.03 -15.89
N VAL A 17 -24.13 15.38 -15.84
CA VAL A 17 -23.07 15.66 -14.88
C VAL A 17 -22.39 16.96 -15.32
N HIS A 18 -22.96 18.09 -14.92
CA HIS A 18 -22.25 19.38 -14.89
C HIS A 18 -22.37 19.87 -13.44
N ASN A 19 -21.24 19.86 -12.73
CA ASN A 19 -21.07 20.13 -11.29
C ASN A 19 -21.67 19.07 -10.34
N ALA A 20 -21.19 17.82 -10.42
CA ALA A 20 -21.36 16.91 -9.29
C ALA A 20 -20.36 17.34 -8.19
N GLY A 21 -20.87 17.89 -7.09
CA GLY A 21 -20.06 18.16 -5.91
C GLY A 21 -19.33 16.89 -5.42
N ALA A 22 -18.23 17.07 -4.71
CA ALA A 22 -17.50 15.96 -4.11
C ALA A 22 -18.45 15.08 -3.28
N GLY A 23 -18.37 13.77 -3.47
CA GLY A 23 -19.24 12.79 -2.82
C GLY A 23 -18.51 11.50 -2.45
N THR A 24 -19.27 10.50 -2.02
CA THR A 24 -18.75 9.18 -1.67
C THR A 24 -18.91 8.20 -2.82
N ILE A 25 -17.83 7.53 -3.22
CA ILE A 25 -17.82 6.48 -4.25
C ILE A 25 -17.47 5.16 -3.58
N THR A 26 -18.38 4.19 -3.62
CA THR A 26 -18.16 2.84 -3.08
C THR A 26 -17.86 1.86 -4.20
N PHE A 27 -16.84 1.04 -4.02
CA PHE A 27 -16.36 0.03 -4.96
C PHE A 27 -16.65 -1.38 -4.45
N LYS A 28 -16.87 -2.31 -5.38
CA LYS A 28 -16.94 -3.75 -5.14
C LYS A 28 -15.56 -4.35 -5.29
N GLU A 29 -15.10 -5.04 -4.26
CA GLU A 29 -13.88 -5.84 -4.29
C GLU A 29 -14.15 -7.24 -4.84
N LYS A 30 -13.09 -7.92 -5.28
CA LYS A 30 -13.20 -9.28 -5.84
C LYS A 30 -13.65 -10.33 -4.82
N ASP A 31 -13.43 -10.07 -3.54
CA ASP A 31 -13.84 -10.94 -2.43
C ASP A 31 -15.29 -10.67 -1.97
N GLY A 32 -16.00 -9.75 -2.65
CA GLY A 32 -17.37 -9.35 -2.32
C GLY A 32 -17.46 -8.29 -1.23
N SER A 33 -16.35 -7.83 -0.66
CA SER A 33 -16.32 -6.68 0.24
C SER A 33 -16.46 -5.36 -0.53
N THR A 34 -16.62 -4.26 0.20
CA THR A 34 -16.74 -2.92 -0.40
C THR A 34 -15.79 -1.93 0.23
N THR A 35 -15.23 -1.05 -0.60
CA THR A 35 -14.36 0.05 -0.18
C THR A 35 -14.99 1.38 -0.58
N SER A 36 -14.88 2.43 0.24
CA SER A 36 -15.48 3.74 -0.06
C SER A 36 -14.45 4.87 -0.06
N ILE A 37 -14.58 5.76 -1.04
CA ILE A 37 -13.79 6.97 -1.20
C ILE A 37 -14.71 8.17 -1.00
N ASN A 38 -14.56 8.87 0.13
CA ASN A 38 -15.27 10.12 0.42
C ASN A 38 -14.56 11.32 -0.21
N ASN A 39 -15.30 12.42 -0.39
CA ASN A 39 -14.82 13.68 -0.96
C ASN A 39 -14.15 13.50 -2.34
N ALA A 40 -14.75 12.66 -3.17
CA ALA A 40 -14.29 12.38 -4.53
C ALA A 40 -15.26 12.97 -5.57
N GLU A 41 -14.71 13.62 -6.59
CA GLU A 41 -15.45 14.18 -7.73
C GLU A 41 -15.36 13.23 -8.93
N ILE A 42 -16.48 13.02 -9.63
CA ILE A 42 -16.48 12.30 -10.90
C ILE A 42 -16.16 13.29 -12.02
N VAL A 43 -14.94 13.22 -12.56
CA VAL A 43 -14.46 14.13 -13.62
C VAL A 43 -15.02 13.72 -14.98
N SER A 44 -15.09 12.42 -15.27
CA SER A 44 -15.65 11.93 -16.53
C SER A 44 -16.05 10.46 -16.46
N ILE A 45 -16.96 10.04 -17.33
CA ILE A 45 -17.29 8.64 -17.56
C ILE A 45 -17.17 8.40 -19.07
N LYS A 46 -16.28 7.50 -19.48
CA LYS A 46 -16.04 7.20 -20.89
C LYS A 46 -15.60 5.75 -21.07
N ASP A 47 -16.09 5.08 -22.11
CA ASP A 47 -15.65 3.74 -22.52
C ASP A 47 -15.63 2.71 -21.38
N GLY A 48 -16.70 2.69 -20.56
CA GLY A 48 -16.81 1.77 -19.42
C GLY A 48 -15.84 2.07 -18.28
N THR A 49 -15.22 3.25 -18.28
CA THR A 49 -14.29 3.72 -17.26
C THR A 49 -14.81 5.01 -16.64
N ILE A 50 -14.68 5.15 -15.33
CA ILE A 50 -14.91 6.38 -14.58
C ILE A 50 -13.57 7.03 -14.24
N LEU A 51 -13.44 8.33 -14.42
CA LEU A 51 -12.32 9.13 -13.93
C LEU A 51 -12.79 9.90 -12.70
N ILE A 52 -12.10 9.69 -11.59
CA ILE A 52 -12.41 10.30 -10.29
C ILE A 52 -11.26 11.21 -9.90
N GLU A 53 -11.56 12.38 -9.35
CA GLU A 53 -10.61 13.31 -8.75
C GLU A 53 -10.82 13.41 -7.24
N LYS A 54 -9.74 13.32 -6.48
CA LYS A 54 -9.72 13.60 -5.03
C LYS A 54 -8.41 14.31 -4.71
N ASP A 55 -8.47 15.38 -3.93
CA ASP A 55 -7.28 16.17 -3.54
C ASP A 55 -6.40 16.58 -4.74
N LYS A 56 -7.02 16.95 -5.87
CA LYS A 56 -6.38 17.28 -7.16
C LYS A 56 -5.65 16.11 -7.85
N LYS A 57 -5.85 14.88 -7.40
CA LYS A 57 -5.33 13.66 -8.01
C LYS A 57 -6.43 12.93 -8.74
N ARG A 58 -6.13 12.45 -9.95
CA ARG A 58 -7.10 11.77 -10.81
C ARG A 58 -6.79 10.29 -10.93
N ARG A 59 -7.81 9.43 -10.94
CA ARG A 59 -7.67 8.00 -11.20
C ARG A 59 -8.86 7.43 -11.94
N SER A 60 -8.55 6.49 -12.84
CA SER A 60 -9.53 5.76 -13.62
C SER A 60 -9.89 4.43 -12.97
N PHE A 61 -11.18 4.11 -12.94
CA PHE A 61 -11.70 2.82 -12.48
C PHE A 61 -12.67 2.24 -13.50
N PRO A 62 -12.77 0.91 -13.62
CA PRO A 62 -13.86 0.31 -14.37
C PRO A 62 -15.20 0.75 -13.79
N LEU A 63 -16.13 1.18 -14.63
CA LEU A 63 -17.48 1.53 -14.18
C LEU A 63 -18.15 0.32 -13.50
N SER A 64 -17.79 -0.90 -13.90
CA SER A 64 -18.26 -2.16 -13.31
C SER A 64 -17.78 -2.41 -11.88
N SER A 65 -16.71 -1.75 -11.42
CA SER A 65 -16.25 -1.87 -10.04
C SER A 65 -17.00 -0.97 -9.08
N ILE A 66 -17.84 -0.04 -9.55
CA ILE A 66 -18.62 0.83 -8.66
C ILE A 66 -19.83 0.08 -8.11
N ALA A 67 -19.94 0.05 -6.79
CA ALA A 67 -21.11 -0.43 -6.07
C ALA A 67 -22.19 0.65 -5.92
N LEU A 68 -21.77 1.85 -5.51
CA LEU A 68 -22.67 2.95 -5.17
C LEU A 68 -21.95 4.30 -5.36
N TYR A 69 -22.70 5.34 -5.75
CA TYR A 69 -22.26 6.73 -5.65
C TYR A 69 -23.27 7.51 -4.82
N SER A 70 -22.79 8.22 -3.80
CA SER A 70 -23.59 9.13 -2.97
C SER A 70 -23.09 10.57 -3.18
N PRO A 71 -23.90 11.47 -3.76
CA PRO A 71 -23.52 12.87 -4.00
C PRO A 71 -23.48 13.73 -2.72
N THR A 72 -23.85 13.15 -1.59
CA THR A 72 -23.74 13.73 -0.24
C THR A 72 -22.86 12.80 0.59
N ASP A 73 -21.91 13.36 1.35
CA ASP A 73 -21.06 12.60 2.27
C ASP A 73 -21.95 11.76 3.19
N SER A 74 -22.04 10.47 2.89
CA SER A 74 -22.83 9.55 3.69
C SER A 74 -21.99 9.22 4.93
N SER A 75 -22.27 9.91 6.03
CA SER A 75 -21.71 9.64 7.37
C SER A 75 -22.11 8.27 7.95
N SER A 76 -22.69 7.38 7.13
CA SER A 76 -23.10 6.05 7.54
C SER A 76 -21.91 5.07 7.54
N ALA A 77 -21.17 5.08 8.66
CA ALA A 77 -20.76 3.88 9.41
C ALA A 77 -20.07 2.71 8.67
N GLY A 78 -19.36 2.95 7.57
CA GLY A 78 -18.33 2.04 7.06
C GLY A 78 -16.98 2.66 7.31
N GLY A 79 -16.20 2.13 8.27
CA GLY A 79 -14.88 2.68 8.62
C GLY A 79 -14.03 2.91 7.37
N GLU A 80 -13.43 4.10 7.28
CA GLU A 80 -12.48 4.45 6.21
C GLU A 80 -11.46 3.32 6.06
N LYS A 81 -11.62 2.54 5.01
CA LYS A 81 -10.52 1.77 4.46
C LYS A 81 -10.13 2.52 3.21
N SER A 82 -9.13 3.39 3.31
CA SER A 82 -8.42 3.78 2.10
C SER A 82 -7.81 2.49 1.54
N ILE A 83 -8.00 2.19 0.25
CA ILE A 83 -7.24 1.11 -0.36
C ILE A 83 -5.78 1.59 -0.36
N PRO A 84 -4.83 0.85 0.22
CA PRO A 84 -3.42 1.22 0.21
C PRO A 84 -2.97 1.59 -1.22
N GLY A 85 -2.52 2.82 -1.40
CA GLY A 85 -1.92 3.29 -2.65
C GLY A 85 -2.91 3.71 -3.74
N GLU A 86 -4.20 3.84 -3.42
CA GLU A 86 -5.24 4.15 -4.40
C GLU A 86 -5.11 5.55 -5.05
N PHE A 87 -4.51 6.51 -4.36
CA PHE A 87 -4.18 7.83 -4.92
C PHE A 87 -2.68 8.13 -4.87
N SER A 88 -1.86 7.08 -4.71
CA SER A 88 -0.42 7.19 -4.79
C SER A 88 0.01 7.32 -6.25
N ASP A 89 1.03 8.14 -6.52
CA ASP A 89 1.66 8.30 -7.84
C ASP A 89 2.39 7.03 -8.32
N ILE A 90 2.51 6.05 -7.40
CA ILE A 90 3.17 4.76 -7.61
C ILE A 90 2.30 3.60 -7.13
N LYS A 91 2.48 2.46 -7.80
CA LYS A 91 2.11 1.14 -7.33
C LYS A 91 3.38 0.30 -7.15
N ALA A 92 3.50 -0.36 -6.01
CA ALA A 92 4.54 -1.35 -5.76
C ALA A 92 3.97 -2.76 -5.82
N THR A 93 4.76 -3.71 -6.32
CA THR A 93 4.45 -5.14 -6.27
C THR A 93 5.62 -5.85 -5.61
N ILE A 94 5.36 -6.55 -4.50
CA ILE A 94 6.36 -7.36 -3.82
C ILE A 94 6.52 -8.66 -4.61
N MET A 95 7.70 -8.88 -5.16
CA MET A 95 8.02 -10.04 -6.00
C MET A 95 8.48 -11.22 -5.14
N GLU A 96 9.47 -10.99 -4.29
CA GLU A 96 10.05 -12.01 -3.42
C GLU A 96 10.39 -11.43 -2.05
N VAL A 97 10.26 -12.25 -1.01
CA VAL A 97 10.75 -11.96 0.33
C VAL A 97 11.54 -13.16 0.83
N LYS A 98 12.82 -12.94 1.15
CA LYS A 98 13.69 -13.92 1.81
C LYS A 98 13.88 -13.49 3.25
N SER A 99 13.11 -14.12 4.14
CA SER A 99 13.26 -13.93 5.59
C SER A 99 14.15 -15.02 6.16
N PRO A 100 15.15 -14.68 6.99
CA PRO A 100 15.87 -15.67 7.77
C PRO A 100 15.04 -16.17 8.95
N ASP A 101 15.40 -17.32 9.50
CA ASP A 101 14.73 -17.90 10.68
C ASP A 101 15.17 -17.24 12.00
N LYS A 102 16.38 -16.67 12.01
CA LYS A 102 17.04 -16.06 13.17
C LYS A 102 17.79 -14.80 12.74
N GLY A 103 18.22 -13.99 13.71
CA GLY A 103 19.03 -12.79 13.44
C GLY A 103 20.52 -13.04 13.20
N VAL A 104 20.99 -14.27 13.43
CA VAL A 104 22.34 -14.71 13.04
C VAL A 104 22.27 -16.04 12.29
N ASP A 105 23.15 -16.20 11.31
CA ASP A 105 23.29 -17.42 10.53
C ASP A 105 24.07 -18.51 11.29
N LYS A 106 24.33 -19.64 10.60
CA LYS A 106 25.06 -20.78 11.16
C LYS A 106 26.52 -20.45 11.52
N ASP A 107 27.08 -19.41 10.91
CA ASP A 107 28.45 -18.94 11.15
C ASP A 107 28.50 -17.84 12.22
N GLY A 108 27.35 -17.47 12.81
CA GLY A 108 27.24 -16.39 13.79
C GLY A 108 27.25 -14.99 13.18
N LYS A 109 27.16 -14.85 11.85
CA LYS A 109 27.08 -13.54 11.16
C LYS A 109 25.65 -13.04 11.19
N THR A 110 25.47 -11.71 11.20
CA THR A 110 24.13 -11.09 11.15
C THR A 110 23.38 -11.53 9.91
N SER A 111 22.17 -12.08 10.11
CA SER A 111 21.30 -12.48 9.02
C SER A 111 20.69 -11.27 8.31
N VAL A 112 20.38 -11.47 7.04
CA VAL A 112 19.83 -10.44 6.16
C VAL A 112 18.42 -10.83 5.76
N PHE A 113 17.48 -9.90 5.91
CA PHE A 113 16.17 -9.98 5.27
C PHE A 113 16.25 -9.31 3.90
N GLU A 114 15.87 -10.00 2.84
CA GLU A 114 15.87 -9.46 1.48
C GLU A 114 14.45 -9.30 0.95
N LEU A 115 14.19 -8.15 0.36
CA LEU A 115 12.95 -7.81 -0.33
C LEU A 115 13.26 -7.50 -1.78
N GLU A 116 12.64 -8.22 -2.71
CA GLU A 116 12.56 -7.84 -4.11
C GLU A 116 11.18 -7.26 -4.41
N TYR A 117 11.15 -6.06 -4.98
CA TYR A 117 9.92 -5.42 -5.40
C TYR A 117 10.09 -4.72 -6.74
N THR A 118 8.99 -4.53 -7.47
CA THR A 118 8.95 -3.70 -8.66
C THR A 118 7.99 -2.54 -8.46
N MET A 119 8.27 -1.43 -9.13
CA MET A 119 7.44 -0.24 -9.09
C MET A 119 6.91 0.09 -10.48
N SER A 120 5.68 0.61 -10.49
CA SER A 120 5.02 1.14 -11.68
C SER A 120 4.35 2.46 -11.35
N ARG A 121 4.25 3.34 -12.34
CA ARG A 121 3.53 4.61 -12.21
C ARG A 121 2.04 4.35 -12.35
N THR A 122 1.26 5.05 -11.55
CA THR A 122 -0.19 5.14 -11.73
C THR A 122 -0.56 6.31 -12.64
N THR A 123 0.24 7.39 -12.64
CA THR A 123 0.03 8.61 -13.43
C THR A 123 1.26 8.89 -14.32
N PRO A 124 1.21 8.60 -15.64
CA PRO A 124 2.34 8.74 -16.55
C PRO A 124 2.89 10.17 -16.70
N GLU A 125 2.07 11.19 -16.47
CA GLU A 125 2.42 12.61 -16.58
C GLU A 125 3.41 13.06 -15.49
N ILE A 126 3.50 12.30 -14.39
CA ILE A 126 4.44 12.56 -13.30
C ILE A 126 5.81 11.99 -13.68
N LYS A 127 6.67 12.85 -14.24
CA LYS A 127 8.02 12.49 -14.70
C LYS A 127 9.02 12.23 -13.57
N LYS A 128 8.76 12.79 -12.39
CA LYS A 128 9.64 12.71 -11.21
C LYS A 128 8.92 12.04 -10.07
N ILE A 129 9.42 10.90 -9.64
CA ILE A 129 8.83 10.10 -8.56
C ILE A 129 9.85 9.94 -7.45
N LYS A 130 9.43 10.20 -6.22
CA LYS A 130 10.27 9.96 -5.05
C LYS A 130 10.31 8.47 -4.76
N ALA A 131 11.49 7.95 -4.44
CA ALA A 131 11.65 6.57 -3.98
C ALA A 131 10.74 6.26 -2.76
N PRO A 132 10.28 5.01 -2.62
CA PRO A 132 9.40 4.62 -1.53
C PRO A 132 10.18 4.49 -0.22
N TYR A 133 9.44 4.48 0.89
CA TYR A 133 9.96 4.04 2.17
C TYR A 133 9.53 2.62 2.43
N ILE A 134 10.36 1.85 3.12
CA ILE A 134 10.07 0.47 3.43
C ILE A 134 10.25 0.28 4.92
N TYR A 135 9.20 -0.18 5.61
CA TYR A 135 9.27 -0.54 7.02
C TYR A 135 9.12 -2.05 7.15
N LEU A 136 10.04 -2.64 7.89
CA LEU A 136 10.01 -4.05 8.25
C LEU A 136 9.87 -4.15 9.76
N TYR A 137 8.79 -4.78 10.22
CA TYR A 137 8.57 -5.13 11.61
C TYR A 137 8.85 -6.62 11.78
N VAL A 138 9.61 -6.97 12.80
CA VAL A 138 10.01 -8.35 13.11
C VAL A 138 9.54 -8.68 14.52
N LEU A 139 8.73 -9.72 14.68
CA LEU A 139 8.30 -10.22 15.98
C LEU A 139 9.25 -11.30 16.47
N LEU A 140 9.69 -11.16 17.71
CA LEU A 140 10.48 -12.15 18.41
C LEU A 140 9.62 -12.93 19.42
N PRO A 141 10.01 -14.19 19.76
CA PRO A 141 9.44 -14.91 20.88
C PRO A 141 9.50 -14.10 22.16
N ALA A 142 8.65 -14.46 23.13
CA ALA A 142 8.72 -13.89 24.47
C ALA A 142 10.14 -14.04 25.02
N SER A 143 10.66 -13.00 25.66
CA SER A 143 11.91 -13.15 26.40
C SER A 143 11.67 -14.05 27.61
N ASP A 144 12.67 -14.85 27.98
CA ASP A 144 12.57 -15.77 29.12
C ASP A 144 12.28 -15.02 30.43
N ASP A 145 12.68 -13.75 30.53
CA ASP A 145 12.61 -12.95 31.75
C ASP A 145 11.31 -12.13 31.89
N SER A 146 10.69 -11.70 30.78
CA SER A 146 9.54 -10.79 30.81
C SER A 146 8.21 -11.40 30.38
N GLY A 147 8.23 -12.54 29.67
CA GLY A 147 7.04 -13.08 29.00
C GLY A 147 6.51 -12.19 27.86
N GLU A 148 7.06 -10.99 27.69
CA GLU A 148 6.68 -10.05 26.64
C GLU A 148 7.42 -10.34 25.34
N ARG A 149 6.68 -10.24 24.24
CA ARG A 149 7.23 -10.35 22.90
C ARG A 149 7.74 -8.99 22.45
N GLU A 150 8.95 -8.98 21.92
CA GLU A 150 9.57 -7.78 21.38
C GLU A 150 9.25 -7.65 19.89
N VAL A 151 8.87 -6.44 19.48
CA VAL A 151 8.79 -6.04 18.08
C VAL A 151 10.01 -5.19 17.76
N LEU A 152 10.70 -5.51 16.67
CA LEU A 152 11.81 -4.72 16.15
C LEU A 152 11.43 -4.08 14.82
N ARG A 153 11.67 -2.78 14.67
CA ARG A 153 11.42 -2.03 13.43
C ARG A 153 12.72 -1.68 12.72
N PHE A 154 12.79 -2.05 11.46
CA PHE A 154 13.80 -1.68 10.49
C PHE A 154 13.16 -0.79 9.42
N CYS A 155 13.93 0.12 8.83
CA CYS A 155 13.42 1.03 7.81
C CYS A 155 14.45 1.26 6.71
N HIS A 156 13.98 1.43 5.48
CA HIS A 156 14.81 1.80 4.34
C HIS A 156 14.18 3.01 3.62
N PRO A 157 14.96 4.06 3.32
CA PRO A 157 16.30 4.32 3.86
C PRO A 157 16.30 4.49 5.39
N ASP A 158 17.46 4.31 6.04
CA ASP A 158 17.60 4.42 7.51
C ASP A 158 17.10 5.76 8.07
N ALA A 159 17.22 6.82 7.28
CA ALA A 159 16.77 8.16 7.64
C ALA A 159 15.25 8.28 7.83
N ALA A 160 14.48 7.27 7.39
CA ALA A 160 13.04 7.20 7.52
C ALA A 160 12.56 6.86 8.93
N LYS A 161 13.44 6.45 9.86
CA LYS A 161 13.03 6.00 11.19
C LYS A 161 12.26 7.11 11.95
N PRO A 162 10.96 6.91 12.30
CA PRO A 162 10.21 7.85 13.12
C PRO A 162 10.81 8.02 14.51
N LYS A 163 10.69 9.21 15.09
CA LYS A 163 11.07 9.49 16.48
C LYS A 163 9.90 9.12 17.39
N GLY A 164 9.96 7.96 18.05
CA GLY A 164 8.91 7.53 18.97
C GLY A 164 8.90 6.02 19.20
N LYS A 165 8.29 5.61 20.31
CA LYS A 165 7.78 4.24 20.54
C LYS A 165 6.33 4.23 20.07
N GLY A 166 5.83 3.10 19.59
CA GLY A 166 4.49 2.99 19.02
C GLY A 166 4.50 2.96 17.50
N TYR A 167 3.47 2.33 16.95
CA TYR A 167 3.02 2.59 15.60
C TYR A 167 2.15 3.84 15.57
N ASP A 168 2.59 4.83 14.82
CA ASP A 168 1.87 6.08 14.61
C ASP A 168 1.96 6.41 13.12
N GLU A 169 0.84 6.20 12.42
CA GLU A 169 0.73 6.42 10.99
C GLU A 169 0.98 7.88 10.62
N ALA A 170 0.51 8.82 11.45
CA ALA A 170 0.69 10.25 11.22
C ALA A 170 2.18 10.64 11.36
N ALA A 171 2.86 10.11 12.38
CA ALA A 171 4.30 10.33 12.56
C ALA A 171 5.13 9.71 11.42
N ILE A 172 4.73 8.54 10.92
CA ILE A 172 5.34 7.91 9.74
C ILE A 172 5.13 8.79 8.50
N LEU A 173 3.91 9.25 8.24
CA LEU A 173 3.58 10.13 7.12
C LEU A 173 4.31 11.48 7.18
N GLU A 174 4.38 12.10 8.36
CA GLU A 174 5.14 13.33 8.56
C GLU A 174 6.61 13.11 8.19
N LYS A 175 7.19 12.00 8.65
CA LYS A 175 8.58 11.64 8.37
C LYS A 175 8.83 11.36 6.89
N ILE A 176 7.91 10.67 6.22
CA ILE A 176 7.93 10.39 4.78
C ILE A 176 7.87 11.66 3.94
N LYS A 177 7.07 12.65 4.37
CA LYS A 177 6.90 13.93 3.69
C LYS A 177 8.11 14.85 3.90
N GLY A 178 8.70 14.84 5.10
CA GLY A 178 9.73 15.79 5.53
C GLY A 178 11.16 15.48 5.10
N PHE A 179 11.44 14.33 4.48
CA PHE A 179 12.81 13.93 4.13
C PHE A 179 13.07 13.99 2.61
N ASP A 180 14.27 14.46 2.25
CA ASP A 180 14.69 14.55 0.85
C ASP A 180 15.05 13.16 0.33
N ARG A 181 14.58 12.84 -0.87
CA ARG A 181 14.59 11.47 -1.40
C ARG A 181 15.27 11.43 -2.74
N LYS A 182 15.84 10.26 -3.06
CA LYS A 182 16.20 9.94 -4.43
C LYS A 182 14.96 10.15 -5.31
N ILE A 183 15.07 11.08 -6.24
CA ILE A 183 14.07 11.31 -7.27
C ILE A 183 14.43 10.41 -8.44
N TRP A 184 13.49 9.60 -8.87
CA TRP A 184 13.56 8.85 -10.12
C TRP A 184 13.02 9.75 -11.23
N ASP A 185 13.93 10.29 -12.04
CA ASP A 185 13.62 11.14 -13.20
C ASP A 185 13.70 10.32 -14.49
N GLU A 186 12.68 10.45 -15.34
CA GLU A 186 12.64 9.82 -16.67
C GLU A 186 13.52 10.53 -17.69
N GLY A 187 13.79 11.84 -17.53
CA GLY A 187 14.60 12.63 -18.47
C GLY A 187 16.06 12.17 -18.52
N GLU A 188 16.62 11.73 -17.40
CA GLU A 188 17.95 11.08 -17.36
C GLU A 188 17.91 9.64 -17.88
N ARG A 189 16.72 9.02 -17.88
CA ARG A 189 16.53 7.63 -18.26
C ARG A 189 16.31 7.49 -19.77
N GLU A 190 15.70 8.46 -20.48
CA GLU A 190 15.56 8.45 -21.95
C GLU A 190 16.91 8.26 -22.67
N HIS A 191 18.01 8.80 -22.12
CA HIS A 191 19.35 8.60 -22.66
C HIS A 191 19.87 7.15 -22.48
N ASN A 192 19.30 6.41 -21.52
CA ASN A 192 19.61 5.01 -21.21
C ASN A 192 18.52 4.01 -21.70
N LEU A 193 17.36 4.50 -22.18
CA LEU A 193 16.11 3.76 -22.39
C LEU A 193 15.84 3.27 -23.82
N LYS A 194 16.81 3.33 -24.74
CA LYS A 194 16.69 2.52 -25.98
C LYS A 194 16.73 1.00 -25.72
N LYS A 195 16.86 0.56 -24.45
CA LYS A 195 17.04 -0.86 -24.11
C LYS A 195 16.01 -1.52 -23.20
N GLU A 196 15.15 -0.83 -22.44
CA GLU A 196 14.30 -1.52 -21.46
C GLU A 196 12.85 -0.99 -21.34
N LEU A 197 11.91 -1.89 -21.62
CA LEU A 197 10.47 -1.65 -21.64
C LEU A 197 9.89 -1.36 -20.23
N LYS A 198 9.18 -0.22 -20.11
CA LYS A 198 8.04 0.12 -19.22
C LYS A 198 8.00 -0.28 -17.73
N ASN A 199 9.05 -0.87 -17.16
CA ASN A 199 9.14 -1.16 -15.73
C ASN A 199 10.17 -0.24 -15.05
N MET A 200 9.91 0.20 -13.82
CA MET A 200 10.90 0.96 -13.02
C MET A 200 12.04 0.07 -12.46
N GLY A 201 12.29 -1.09 -13.07
CA GLY A 201 13.27 -2.08 -12.61
C GLY A 201 12.74 -2.96 -11.48
N ASN A 202 13.46 -4.06 -11.23
CA ASN A 202 13.35 -4.80 -9.98
C ASN A 202 14.36 -4.20 -9.01
N GLU A 203 13.91 -3.82 -7.82
CA GLU A 203 14.74 -3.28 -6.76
C GLU A 203 14.89 -4.34 -5.67
N VAL A 204 16.12 -4.51 -5.17
CA VAL A 204 16.44 -5.45 -4.08
C VAL A 204 16.94 -4.66 -2.88
N ILE A 205 16.22 -4.77 -1.76
CA ILE A 205 16.57 -4.12 -0.49
C ILE A 205 16.95 -5.17 0.53
N LYS A 206 18.00 -4.86 1.29
CA LYS A 206 18.55 -5.74 2.32
C LYS A 206 18.48 -5.05 3.67
N PHE A 207 17.87 -5.71 4.65
CA PHE A 207 17.88 -5.28 6.05
C PHE A 207 18.79 -6.19 6.85
N GLU A 208 19.86 -5.62 7.40
CA GLU A 208 20.73 -6.32 8.34
C GLU A 208 20.06 -6.40 9.72
N LEU A 209 19.74 -7.61 10.18
CA LEU A 209 18.95 -7.84 11.39
C LEU A 209 19.79 -7.76 12.68
N LYS A 210 20.68 -6.77 12.79
CA LYS A 210 21.66 -6.62 13.88
C LYS A 210 21.03 -6.70 15.28
N SER A 211 19.84 -6.12 15.44
CA SER A 211 19.14 -6.07 16.73
C SER A 211 18.43 -7.37 17.11
N VAL A 212 18.21 -8.30 16.16
CA VAL A 212 17.57 -9.60 16.44
C VAL A 212 18.53 -10.56 17.16
N LYS A 213 19.85 -10.42 16.94
CA LYS A 213 20.90 -11.27 17.52
C LYS A 213 20.60 -12.76 17.23
N SER A 214 20.88 -13.67 18.16
CA SER A 214 20.65 -15.12 17.99
C SER A 214 19.19 -15.58 18.09
N ARG A 215 18.23 -14.66 18.26
CA ARG A 215 16.82 -15.00 18.53
C ARG A 215 16.09 -15.45 17.26
N LYS A 216 15.12 -16.36 17.43
CA LYS A 216 14.18 -16.79 16.38
C LYS A 216 13.27 -15.64 15.97
N ILE A 217 12.91 -15.59 14.70
CA ILE A 217 11.87 -14.72 14.15
C ILE A 217 10.58 -15.54 14.05
N ILE A 218 9.47 -15.01 14.57
CA ILE A 218 8.16 -15.72 14.59
C ILE A 218 7.08 -15.04 13.75
N ALA A 219 7.30 -13.78 13.35
CA ALA A 219 6.47 -13.10 12.35
C ALA A 219 7.23 -11.91 11.76
N TYR A 220 6.82 -11.50 10.55
CA TYR A 220 7.16 -10.18 10.02
C TYR A 220 5.93 -9.50 9.41
N HIS A 221 5.96 -8.18 9.44
CA HIS A 221 5.05 -7.30 8.71
C HIS A 221 5.90 -6.32 7.91
N LEU A 222 5.63 -6.23 6.61
CA LEU A 222 6.36 -5.39 5.69
C LEU A 222 5.40 -4.38 5.08
N GLU A 223 5.77 -3.10 5.12
CA GLU A 223 5.05 -2.00 4.48
C GLU A 223 5.96 -1.30 3.48
N ILE A 224 5.50 -1.12 2.25
CA ILE A 224 6.10 -0.21 1.26
C ILE A 224 5.21 1.03 1.21
N TRP A 225 5.77 2.18 1.52
CA TRP A 225 5.11 3.47 1.57
C TRP A 225 5.46 4.33 0.36
N GLY A 226 4.42 4.85 -0.29
CA GLY A 226 4.54 5.95 -1.25
C GLY A 226 4.62 7.30 -0.55
N ASN A 227 4.17 8.36 -1.23
CA ASN A 227 4.20 9.72 -0.67
C ASN A 227 3.16 9.96 0.43
N GLU A 228 2.04 9.26 0.36
CA GLU A 228 0.84 9.58 1.14
C GLU A 228 0.13 8.36 1.72
N ALA A 229 0.54 7.16 1.34
CA ALA A 229 -0.07 5.92 1.79
C ALA A 229 0.90 4.74 1.64
N ILE A 230 0.62 3.67 2.36
CA ILE A 230 1.14 2.33 2.04
C ILE A 230 0.68 1.96 0.63
N VAL A 231 1.58 1.47 -0.22
CA VAL A 231 1.32 1.07 -1.61
C VAL A 231 1.47 -0.42 -1.84
N ALA A 232 2.07 -1.15 -0.89
CA ALA A 232 2.09 -2.59 -0.82
C ALA A 232 2.40 -3.04 0.61
N GLU A 233 1.86 -4.20 1.01
CA GLU A 233 2.14 -4.81 2.30
C GLU A 233 2.33 -6.32 2.15
N ARG A 234 3.07 -6.94 3.07
CA ARG A 234 3.20 -8.40 3.16
C ARG A 234 3.44 -8.88 4.57
N ASP A 235 2.67 -9.91 4.94
CA ASP A 235 2.76 -10.56 6.24
C ASP A 235 3.30 -11.98 6.12
N TRP A 236 3.98 -12.41 7.18
CA TRP A 236 4.27 -13.81 7.43
C TRP A 236 4.25 -14.10 8.93
N LYS A 237 3.85 -15.31 9.27
CA LYS A 237 3.80 -15.82 10.64
C LYS A 237 4.26 -17.26 10.66
N ASP A 238 5.06 -17.61 11.65
CA ASP A 238 5.43 -18.97 11.98
C ASP A 238 4.17 -19.76 12.37
N PHE A 239 4.00 -20.95 11.80
CA PHE A 239 2.76 -21.74 11.92
C PHE A 239 2.41 -22.08 13.36
N ASP A 240 3.42 -22.41 14.16
CA ASP A 240 3.28 -22.83 15.56
C ASP A 240 3.12 -21.64 16.53
N SER A 241 3.27 -20.41 16.02
CA SER A 241 3.27 -19.21 16.85
C SER A 241 1.89 -18.54 16.83
N ASN A 242 1.20 -18.53 17.99
CA ASN A 242 -0.02 -17.74 18.13
C ASN A 242 0.34 -16.24 18.13
N VAL A 243 0.06 -15.53 17.03
CA VAL A 243 0.39 -14.12 16.84
C VAL A 243 -0.88 -13.31 16.60
N ALA A 244 -1.15 -12.36 17.50
CA ALA A 244 -2.29 -11.45 17.41
C ALA A 244 -2.38 -10.71 16.06
N LYS A 245 -3.57 -10.24 15.69
CA LYS A 245 -3.71 -9.31 14.56
C LYS A 245 -3.03 -7.98 14.92
N LYS A 246 -2.45 -7.29 13.91
CA LYS A 246 -1.83 -5.96 14.09
C LYS A 246 -0.77 -5.93 15.21
N TRP A 247 -0.06 -7.03 15.41
CA TRP A 247 0.96 -7.15 16.47
C TRP A 247 2.09 -6.13 16.30
N TRP A 248 2.37 -5.72 15.06
CA TRP A 248 3.39 -4.72 14.73
C TRP A 248 3.04 -3.32 15.24
N GLU A 249 1.76 -3.07 15.56
CA GLU A 249 1.32 -1.78 16.11
C GLU A 249 1.85 -1.54 17.53
N LYS A 250 2.33 -2.60 18.21
CA LYS A 250 2.83 -2.57 19.59
C LYS A 250 4.34 -2.24 19.72
N TYR A 251 4.99 -1.86 18.62
CA TYR A 251 6.40 -1.43 18.63
C TYR A 251 6.65 -0.25 19.58
#